data_AF-A0A1X2GSY1-F1
#
_entry.id   AF-A0A1X2GSY1-F1
#
_cell.length_a   1.000
_cell.length_b   1.000
_cell.length_c   1.000
_cell.angle_alpha   90.00
_cell.angle_beta   90.00
_cell.angle_gamma   90.00
#
_symmetry.space_group_name_H-M   'P 1'
#
loop_
_entity.id
_entity.type
_entity.pdbx_description
1 polymer ?
#
loop_
_entity_poly.entity_id
_entity_poly.type
_entity_poly.pdbx_seq_one_letter_code
_entity_poly.pdbx_strand_id
1 'polypeptide(L)' 'MNESRIWALDDPIEVFPLLQKMPKRLVDCHHFLEKVFSKSGISVDVTMQDIERKRHLFRDRRKQRRVKK' A
#
# COMPACT_ATOMS: atom_id res chain seq x y z
N MET A 1 -7.75 -0.90 -3.84
CA MET A 1 -8.49 0.09 -3.00
C MET A 1 -7.52 1.17 -2.56
N ASN A 2 -7.83 2.44 -2.84
CA ASN A 2 -7.18 3.67 -2.33
C ASN A 2 -5.67 3.85 -2.52
N GLU A 3 -5.02 2.90 -3.17
CA GLU A 3 -3.61 2.92 -3.50
C GLU A 3 -3.21 4.25 -4.15
N SER A 4 -3.92 4.70 -5.19
CA SER A 4 -3.67 5.99 -5.84
C SER A 4 -3.72 7.21 -4.90
N ARG A 5 -4.61 7.21 -3.91
CA ARG A 5 -4.75 8.30 -2.92
C ARG A 5 -3.64 8.26 -1.88
N ILE A 6 -3.26 7.08 -1.41
CA ILE A 6 -2.11 6.88 -0.52
C ILE A 6 -0.82 7.31 -1.25
N TRP A 7 -0.72 6.98 -2.53
CA TRP A 7 0.39 7.39 -3.37
C TRP A 7 0.41 8.89 -3.68
N ALA A 8 -0.70 9.62 -3.58
CA ALA A 8 -0.72 11.05 -3.88
C ALA A 8 -0.22 11.92 -2.72
N LEU A 9 0.04 11.31 -1.54
CA LEU A 9 0.51 12.03 -0.36
C LEU A 9 2.02 12.31 -0.43
N ASP A 10 2.38 13.57 -0.19
CA ASP A 10 3.77 14.04 -0.11
C ASP A 10 4.39 13.76 1.27
N ASP A 11 3.59 13.85 2.34
CA ASP A 11 4.01 13.56 3.73
C ASP A 11 3.55 12.14 4.15
N PRO A 12 4.49 11.26 4.57
CA PRO A 12 4.16 9.97 5.17
C PRO A 12 3.24 10.04 6.40
N ILE A 13 3.25 11.14 7.16
CA ILE A 13 2.41 11.32 8.35
C ILE A 13 0.93 11.45 7.96
N GLU A 14 0.63 12.07 6.82
CA GLU A 14 -0.74 12.24 6.32
C GLU A 14 -1.41 10.94 5.87
N VAL A 15 -0.63 9.85 5.76
CA VAL A 15 -1.17 8.52 5.46
C VAL A 15 -2.13 8.09 6.56
N PHE A 16 -1.82 8.34 7.84
CA PHE A 16 -2.69 7.91 8.94
C PHE A 16 -4.06 8.61 8.96
N PRO A 17 -4.13 9.96 8.87
CA PRO A 17 -5.41 10.66 8.71
C PRO A 17 -6.18 10.22 7.47
N LEU A 18 -5.50 9.97 6.34
CA LEU A 18 -6.13 9.47 5.12
C LEU A 18 -6.77 8.11 5.38
N LEU A 19 -6.04 7.18 6.01
CA LEU A 19 -6.54 5.85 6.36
C LEU A 19 -7.72 5.91 7.35
N GLN A 20 -7.66 6.78 8.35
CA GLN A 20 -8.71 6.94 9.36
C GLN A 20 -9.99 7.58 8.80
N LYS A 21 -9.85 8.54 7.89
CA LYS A 21 -10.99 9.18 7.20
C LYS A 21 -11.58 8.32 6.09
N MET A 22 -10.95 7.19 5.75
CA MET A 22 -11.57 6.28 4.79
C MET A 22 -12.89 5.76 5.36
N PRO A 23 -13.96 5.76 4.54
CA PRO A 23 -15.21 5.22 5.00
C PRO A 23 -14.97 3.74 5.33
N LYS A 24 -15.27 3.36 6.57
CA LYS A 24 -15.32 1.98 7.05
C LYS A 24 -16.50 1.25 6.39
N ARG A 25 -16.68 1.43 5.07
CA ARG A 25 -17.64 0.67 4.28
C ARG A 25 -17.41 -0.78 4.63
N LEU A 26 -18.51 -1.52 4.83
CA LEU A 26 -18.49 -2.95 5.06
C LEU A 26 -17.45 -3.53 4.10
N VAL A 27 -16.30 -3.92 4.65
CA VAL A 27 -15.29 -4.59 3.86
C VAL A 27 -15.99 -5.85 3.41
N ASP A 28 -16.09 -6.07 2.11
CA ASP A 28 -16.57 -7.34 1.62
C ASP A 28 -15.55 -8.39 2.09
N CYS A 29 -15.89 -9.04 3.21
CA CYS A 29 -15.01 -9.98 3.88
C CYS A 29 -14.70 -11.16 2.95
N HIS A 30 -15.64 -11.57 2.10
CA HIS A 30 -15.42 -12.65 1.16
C HIS A 30 -14.40 -12.23 0.09
N HIS A 31 -14.61 -11.07 -0.55
CA HIS A 31 -13.66 -10.56 -1.53
C HIS A 31 -12.27 -10.29 -0.93
N PHE A 32 -12.23 -9.82 0.33
CA PHE A 32 -10.98 -9.62 1.06
C PHE A 32 -10.25 -10.95 1.33
N LEU A 33 -10.95 -11.94 1.88
CA LEU A 33 -10.37 -13.25 2.20
C LEU A 33 -9.92 -13.97 0.93
N GLU A 34 -10.72 -13.97 -0.15
CA GLU A 34 -10.33 -14.53 -1.45
C GLU A 34 -9.04 -13.90 -1.96
N LYS A 35 -8.90 -12.57 -1.86
CA LYS A 35 -7.73 -11.88 -2.38
C LYS A 35 -6.48 -12.12 -1.55
N VAL A 36 -6.62 -12.14 -0.22
CA VAL A 36 -5.50 -12.39 0.71
C VAL A 36 -5.03 -13.84 0.62
N PHE A 37 -5.95 -14.80 0.61
CA PHE A 37 -5.65 -16.24 0.61
C PHE A 37 -5.62 -16.88 -0.78
N SER A 38 -5.76 -16.10 -1.87
CA SER A 38 -5.58 -16.62 -3.22
C SER A 38 -4.21 -17.27 -3.38
N LYS A 39 -4.10 -18.29 -4.24
CA LYS A 39 -2.82 -18.99 -4.52
C LYS A 39 -1.74 -18.06 -5.12
N SER A 40 -2.17 -16.96 -5.74
CA SER A 40 -1.33 -15.85 -6.21
C SER A 40 -1.31 -14.66 -5.23
N GLY A 41 -1.80 -14.88 -4.02
CA GLY A 41 -2.05 -13.87 -3.01
C GLY A 41 -0.78 -13.44 -2.30
N ILE A 42 -0.80 -12.21 -1.79
CA ILE A 42 0.32 -11.58 -1.11
C ILE A 42 0.74 -12.39 0.14
N SER A 43 -0.14 -13.21 0.72
CA SER A 43 0.18 -13.95 1.95
C SER A 43 0.98 -15.24 1.75
N VAL A 44 1.03 -15.79 0.53
CA VAL A 44 1.54 -17.16 0.34
C VAL A 44 3.07 -17.20 0.25
N ASP A 45 3.71 -16.15 -0.28
CA ASP A 45 5.16 -16.15 -0.57
C ASP A 45 5.83 -14.76 -0.38
N VAL A 46 5.40 -13.96 0.59
CA VAL A 46 6.14 -12.72 0.91
C VAL A 46 7.38 -13.06 1.74
N THR A 47 8.53 -13.05 1.09
CA THR A 47 9.82 -13.16 1.76
C THR A 47 10.26 -11.82 2.35
N MET A 48 11.20 -11.86 3.30
CA MET A 48 11.84 -10.64 3.79
C MET A 48 12.57 -9.87 2.68
N GLN A 49 13.09 -10.56 1.66
CA GLN A 49 13.70 -9.93 0.50
C GLN A 49 12.68 -9.16 -0.34
N ASP A 50 11.46 -9.68 -0.49
CA ASP A 50 10.38 -8.97 -1.18
C ASP A 50 9.95 -7.70 -0.45
N ILE A 51 9.91 -7.76 0.88
CA ILE A 51 9.62 -6.60 1.74
C ILE A 51 10.69 -5.53 1.52
N GLU A 52 11.96 -5.90 1.59
CA GLU A 52 13.06 -4.94 1.46
C GLU A 52 13.14 -4.36 0.04
N ARG A 53 12.97 -5.19 -0.99
CA ARG A 53 12.86 -4.74 -2.39
C ARG A 53 11.75 -3.72 -2.56
N LYS A 54 10.57 -3.96 -1.97
CA LYS A 54 9.47 -2.99 -2.00
C LYS A 54 9.83 -1.71 -1.26
N ARG A 55 10.43 -1.78 -0.06
CA ARG A 55 10.87 -0.58 0.70
C ARG A 55 11.83 0.28 -0.12
N HIS A 56 12.79 -0.32 -0.78
CA HIS A 56 13.70 0.36 -1.69
C HIS A 56 12.95 1.04 -2.85
N LEU A 57 12.06 0.32 -3.52
CA LEU A 57 11.21 0.86 -4.60
C LEU A 57 10.40 2.08 -4.12
N PHE A 58 9.80 2.02 -2.93
CA PHE A 58 9.06 3.15 -2.34
C PHE A 58 9.98 4.33 -2.03
N ARG A 59 11.19 4.09 -1.50
CA ARG A 59 12.17 5.13 -1.17
C ARG A 59 12.67 5.85 -2.42
N ASP A 60 13.02 5.10 -3.46
CA ASP A 60 13.56 5.65 -4.70
C ASP A 60 12.49 6.42 -5.48
N ARG A 61 11.25 5.93 -5.51
CA ARG A 61 10.13 6.68 -6.09
C ARG A 61 9.82 7.97 -5.33
N ARG A 62 9.93 7.98 -4.00
CA ARG A 62 9.82 9.23 -3.21
C ARG A 62 10.93 10.22 -3.56
N LYS A 63 12.17 9.78 -3.74
CA LYS A 63 13.28 10.64 -4.18
C LYS A 63 13.00 11.24 -5.57
N GLN A 64 12.57 10.42 -6.54
CA GLN A 64 12.27 10.89 -7.91
C GLN A 64 11.20 11.98 -7.95
N ARG A 65 10.19 11.92 -7.07
CA ARG A 65 9.15 12.96 -6.99
C ARG A 65 9.64 14.27 -6.40
N ARG A 66 10.57 14.21 -5.43
CA ARG A 66 11.19 15.41 -4.86
C ARG A 66 12.12 16.13 -5.83
N VAL A 67 12.73 15.39 -6.77
CA VAL A 67 13.62 15.96 -7.80
C VAL A 67 12.84 16.61 -8.95
N LYS A 68 11.58 16.20 -9.17
CA LYS A 68 10.69 16.75 -10.21
C LYS A 68 9.91 18.00 -9.79
N LYS A 69 10.05 18.46 -8.55
CA LYS A 69 9.36 19.62 -7.97
C LYS A 69 10.37 20.75 -7.81
#